data_AF-A0A0F9M537-F1
#
_entry.id   AF-A0A0F9M537-F1
#
_cell.length_a   1.000
_cell.length_b   1.000
_cell.length_c   1.000
_cell.angle_alpha   90.00
_cell.angle_beta   90.00
_cell.angle_gamma   90.00
#
_symmetry.space_group_name_H-M   'P 1'
#
loop_
_entity.id
_entity.type
_entity.pdbx_description
1 polymer ?
#
loop_
_entity_poly.entity_id
_entity_poly.type
_entity_poly.pdbx_seq_one_letter_code
_entity_poly.pdbx_strand_id
1 'polypeptide(L)'
;MKAPCGQEDCDCGHTIAKLQEEVDSLRTALNQDGHVLEFRKSGWAIEHPVECRSGSLLDCRFNFLCEEMGGPPEEGLGRYKAAIGADGTLILAAIKEAKP
;
A
#
# COMPACT_ATOMS: atom_id res chain seq x y z
N MET A 1 -7.04 20.79 -40.57
CA MET A 1 -8.02 21.11 -39.51
C MET A 1 -7.75 20.12 -38.38
N LYS A 2 -7.45 20.57 -37.16
CA LYS A 2 -7.16 19.66 -36.02
C LYS A 2 -8.48 19.06 -35.52
N ALA A 3 -8.49 17.74 -35.28
CA ALA A 3 -9.67 17.01 -34.83
C ALA A 3 -10.14 17.47 -33.44
N PRO A 4 -11.45 17.37 -33.13
CA PRO A 4 -11.97 17.65 -31.80
C PRO A 4 -11.45 16.64 -30.77
N CYS A 5 -11.23 17.13 -29.55
CA CYS A 5 -10.81 16.36 -28.38
C CYS A 5 -11.71 15.12 -28.17
N GLY A 6 -11.12 13.93 -28.07
CA GLY A 6 -11.84 12.67 -27.81
C GLY A 6 -11.88 11.65 -28.95
N GLN A 7 -11.22 11.89 -30.08
CA GLN A 7 -10.96 10.90 -31.14
C GLN A 7 -9.55 10.31 -31.04
N GLU A 8 -9.33 9.14 -31.66
CA GLU A 8 -8.11 8.31 -31.59
C GLU A 8 -6.79 9.02 -31.99
N ASP A 9 -6.87 10.21 -32.60
CA ASP A 9 -5.74 11.03 -33.08
C ASP A 9 -5.63 12.41 -32.37
N CYS A 10 -6.06 12.52 -31.10
CA CYS A 10 -5.91 13.76 -30.33
C CYS A 10 -4.49 13.90 -29.73
N ASP A 11 -3.63 14.69 -30.37
CA ASP A 11 -2.28 15.08 -29.90
C ASP A 11 -2.32 16.13 -28.76
N CYS A 12 -3.33 16.04 -27.88
CA CYS A 12 -3.66 17.07 -26.90
C CYS A 12 -3.11 16.83 -25.50
N GLY A 13 -2.31 15.77 -25.29
CA GLY A 13 -1.66 15.46 -23.99
C GLY A 13 -2.61 14.97 -22.88
N HIS A 14 -3.93 15.11 -23.04
CA HIS A 14 -4.92 14.65 -22.05
C HIS A 14 -4.89 13.13 -21.81
N THR A 15 -4.56 12.33 -22.82
CA THR A 15 -4.43 10.87 -22.67
C THR A 15 -3.27 10.53 -21.73
N ILE A 16 -2.13 11.23 -21.84
CA ILE A 16 -0.98 11.01 -20.95
C ILE A 16 -1.33 11.46 -19.53
N ALA A 17 -1.95 12.64 -19.37
CA ALA A 17 -2.38 13.12 -18.05
C ALA A 17 -3.35 12.16 -17.36
N LYS A 18 -4.36 11.65 -18.09
CA LYS A 18 -5.33 10.67 -17.57
C LYS A 18 -4.67 9.33 -17.22
N LEU A 19 -3.75 8.86 -18.05
CA LEU A 19 -2.94 7.67 -17.73
C LEU A 19 -2.04 7.92 -16.51
N GLN A 20 -1.51 9.13 -16.35
CA GLN A 20 -0.74 9.50 -15.17
C GLN A 20 -1.60 9.47 -13.90
N GLU A 21 -2.80 10.04 -13.94
CA GLU A 21 -3.77 10.01 -12.84
C GLU A 21 -4.21 8.58 -12.49
N GLU A 22 -4.41 7.72 -13.50
CA GLU A 22 -4.75 6.31 -13.31
C GLU A 22 -3.57 5.54 -12.73
N VAL A 23 -2.34 5.79 -13.20
CA VAL A 23 -1.11 5.22 -12.64
C VAL A 23 -0.86 5.71 -11.22
N ASP A 24 -1.08 6.97 -10.90
CA ASP A 24 -0.96 7.51 -9.54
C ASP A 24 -2.04 6.93 -8.63
N SER A 25 -3.29 6.79 -9.10
CA SER A 25 -4.36 6.13 -8.33
C SER A 25 -4.05 4.66 -8.08
N LEU A 26 -3.55 3.94 -9.09
CA LEU A 26 -3.09 2.56 -8.95
C LEU A 26 -1.86 2.47 -8.06
N ARG A 27 -0.96 3.46 -8.10
CA ARG A 27 0.19 3.55 -7.20
C ARG A 27 -0.21 3.90 -5.79
N THR A 28 -1.24 4.71 -5.54
CA THR A 28 -1.79 4.97 -4.20
C THR A 28 -2.50 3.72 -3.68
N ALA A 29 -3.24 3.02 -4.54
CA ALA A 29 -3.84 1.72 -4.21
C ALA A 29 -2.77 0.67 -3.92
N LEU A 30 -1.67 0.65 -4.69
CA LEU A 30 -0.50 -0.20 -4.40
C LEU A 30 0.29 0.30 -3.19
N ASN A 31 0.50 1.61 -2.98
CA ASN A 31 1.26 2.23 -1.87
C ASN A 31 0.58 2.07 -0.50
N GLN A 32 -0.58 1.41 -0.46
CA GLN A 32 -0.97 0.65 0.72
C GLN A 32 0.15 -0.34 1.17
N ASP A 33 1.11 -0.69 0.29
CA ASP A 33 2.41 -1.38 0.50
C ASP A 33 3.40 -0.69 1.46
N GLY A 34 3.14 0.55 1.90
CA GLY A 34 4.07 1.30 2.74
C GLY A 34 4.07 0.88 4.22
N HIS A 35 3.12 0.04 4.64
CA HIS A 35 3.01 -0.39 6.02
C HIS A 35 4.01 -1.52 6.30
N VAL A 36 4.90 -1.27 7.26
CA VAL A 36 5.83 -2.31 7.73
C VAL A 36 5.40 -2.74 9.12
N LEU A 37 5.08 -4.02 9.25
CA LEU A 37 4.78 -4.65 10.52
C LEU A 37 6.04 -5.29 11.09
N GLU A 38 6.32 -5.04 12.35
CA GLU A 38 7.43 -5.66 13.06
C GLU A 38 6.93 -6.46 14.25
N PHE A 39 7.17 -7.77 14.22
CA PHE A 39 6.87 -8.66 15.33
C PHE A 39 8.11 -8.88 16.19
N ARG A 40 7.96 -8.64 17.49
CA ARG A 40 8.97 -8.83 18.54
C ARG A 40 8.41 -9.77 19.61
N LYS A 41 9.27 -10.25 20.50
CA LYS A 41 8.84 -11.06 21.65
C LYS A 41 7.87 -10.32 22.58
N SER A 42 7.97 -9.00 22.63
CA SER A 42 7.15 -8.14 23.51
C SER A 42 5.83 -7.69 22.88
N GLY A 43 5.54 -8.08 21.63
CA GLY A 43 4.38 -7.62 20.88
C GLY A 43 4.76 -7.20 19.47
N TRP A 44 3.92 -6.37 18.85
CA TRP A 44 4.12 -5.90 17.48
C TRP A 44 4.10 -4.38 17.42
N ALA A 45 4.68 -3.84 16.36
CA ALA A 45 4.62 -2.43 16.00
C ALA A 45 4.31 -2.29 14.51
N ILE A 46 3.65 -1.20 14.14
CA ILE A 46 3.37 -0.84 12.75
C ILE A 46 4.06 0.48 12.41
N GLU A 47 4.81 0.49 11.32
CA GLU A 47 5.34 1.68 10.68
C GLU A 47 4.36 2.10 9.59
N HIS A 48 3.77 3.28 9.73
CA HIS A 48 2.87 3.84 8.74
C HIS A 48 3.63 4.70 7.71
N PRO A 49 3.27 4.64 6.42
CA PRO A 49 3.79 5.57 5.42
C PRO A 49 3.31 6.99 5.71
N VAL A 50 4.01 7.97 5.11
CA VAL A 50 3.72 9.40 5.32
C VAL A 50 2.29 9.78 4.92
N GLU A 51 1.73 9.08 3.94
CA GLU A 51 0.37 9.30 3.43
C GLU A 51 -0.70 9.09 4.53
N CYS A 52 -0.47 8.15 5.45
CA CYS A 52 -1.36 7.90 6.58
C CYS A 52 -1.42 9.05 7.59
N ARG A 53 -0.43 9.96 7.60
CA ARG A 53 -0.42 11.13 8.50
C ARG A 53 -1.49 12.16 8.18
N SER A 54 -2.05 12.11 6.97
CA SER A 54 -3.14 12.99 6.54
C SER A 54 -4.45 12.67 7.27
N GLY A 55 -4.56 11.47 7.84
CA GLY A 55 -5.66 11.02 8.70
C GLY A 55 -5.17 10.64 10.10
N SER A 56 -6.04 9.99 10.87
CA SER A 56 -5.69 9.40 12.16
C SER A 56 -5.01 8.05 11.93
N LEU A 57 -3.81 7.87 12.49
CA LEU A 57 -3.06 6.62 12.38
C LEU A 57 -3.78 5.44 13.05
N LEU A 58 -4.56 5.73 14.10
CA LEU A 58 -5.36 4.73 14.81
C LEU A 58 -6.55 4.26 13.97
N ASP A 59 -7.02 5.09 13.04
CA ASP A 59 -8.08 4.74 12.10
C ASP A 59 -7.53 4.06 10.82
N CYS A 60 -6.24 3.74 10.79
CA CYS A 60 -5.65 3.06 9.66
C CYS A 60 -6.17 1.62 9.57
N ARG A 61 -6.66 1.22 8.40
CA ARG A 61 -7.16 -0.14 8.14
C ARG A 61 -6.15 -1.23 8.49
N PHE A 62 -4.86 -0.98 8.27
CA PHE A 62 -3.81 -1.91 8.64
C PHE A 62 -3.71 -2.08 10.16
N ASN A 63 -3.83 -1.00 10.94
CA ASN A 63 -3.78 -1.08 12.40
C ASN A 63 -4.90 -2.00 12.91
N PHE A 64 -6.14 -1.79 12.45
CA PHE A 64 -7.28 -2.63 12.82
C PHE A 64 -7.06 -4.11 12.47
N LEU A 65 -6.62 -4.41 11.25
CA LEU A 65 -6.38 -5.79 10.83
C LEU A 65 -5.24 -6.45 11.61
N CYS A 66 -4.25 -5.69 12.06
CA CYS A 66 -3.16 -6.20 12.89
C CYS A 66 -3.61 -6.54 14.31
N GLU A 67 -4.56 -5.78 14.86
CA GLU A 67 -5.19 -6.09 16.15
C GLU A 67 -5.98 -7.40 16.11
N GLU A 68 -6.62 -7.73 14.98
CA GLU A 68 -7.40 -8.97 14.81
C GLU A 68 -6.55 -10.22 14.58
N MET A 69 -5.29 -10.08 14.17
CA MET A 69 -4.43 -11.20 13.74
C MET A 69 -4.06 -12.17 14.87
N GLY A 70 -4.16 -11.73 16.13
CA GLY A 70 -3.96 -12.59 17.31
C GLY A 70 -2.51 -13.03 17.58
N GLY A 71 -1.55 -12.70 16.71
CA GLY A 71 -0.14 -13.06 16.88
C GLY A 71 0.71 -12.87 15.63
N PRO A 72 2.02 -13.19 15.69
CA PRO A 72 2.90 -13.18 14.53
C PRO A 72 2.52 -14.29 13.52
N PRO A 73 2.89 -14.12 12.23
CA PRO A 73 2.74 -15.16 11.21
C PRO A 73 3.61 -16.40 11.53
N GLU A 74 3.34 -17.51 10.83
CA GLU A 74 4.05 -18.79 11.04
C GLU A 74 5.57 -18.67 10.80
N GLU A 75 5.99 -17.80 9.90
CA GLU A 75 7.40 -17.47 9.64
C GLU A 75 8.12 -16.88 10.86
N GLY A 76 7.37 -16.41 11.86
CA GLY A 76 7.88 -16.00 13.16
C GLY A 76 8.12 -14.50 13.31
N LEU A 77 9.06 -14.14 14.20
CA LEU A 77 9.38 -12.75 14.50
C LEU A 77 10.19 -12.10 13.38
N GLY A 78 10.02 -10.79 13.18
CA GLY A 78 10.72 -10.06 12.13
C GLY A 78 9.89 -8.94 11.52
N ARG A 79 10.39 -8.38 10.41
CA ARG A 79 9.73 -7.30 9.67
C ARG A 79 9.01 -7.84 8.44
N TYR A 80 7.81 -7.34 8.20
CA TYR A 80 6.92 -7.77 7.13
C TYR A 80 6.36 -6.54 6.43
N LYS A 81 6.29 -6.56 5.11
CA LYS A 81 5.41 -5.65 4.38
C LYS A 81 3.98 -6.12 4.52
N ALA A 82 3.08 -5.19 4.82
CA ALA A 82 1.66 -5.46 4.91
C ALA A 82 0.96 -4.98 3.64
N ALA A 83 0.06 -5.82 3.13
CA ALA A 83 -0.86 -5.51 2.05
C ALA A 83 -2.27 -5.99 2.42
N ILE A 84 -3.29 -5.46 1.75
CA ILE A 84 -4.67 -5.93 1.91
C ILE A 84 -5.06 -6.70 0.64
N GLY A 85 -5.43 -7.96 0.80
CA GLY A 85 -5.92 -8.81 -0.29
C GLY A 85 -7.25 -8.32 -0.85
N ALA A 86 -7.61 -8.81 -2.04
CA ALA A 86 -8.88 -8.46 -2.68
C ALA A 86 -10.13 -8.86 -1.86
N ASP A 87 -9.98 -9.83 -0.97
CA ASP A 87 -10.99 -10.29 0.00
C ASP A 87 -10.99 -9.49 1.31
N GLY A 88 -10.13 -8.48 1.43
CA GLY A 88 -9.99 -7.65 2.63
C GLY A 88 -9.11 -8.25 3.73
N THR A 89 -8.45 -9.39 3.47
CA THR A 89 -7.55 -10.02 4.43
C THR A 89 -6.19 -9.33 4.47
N LEU A 90 -5.53 -9.37 5.63
CA LEU A 90 -4.15 -8.88 5.75
C LEU A 90 -3.18 -9.91 5.19
N ILE A 91 -2.36 -9.48 4.25
CA ILE A 91 -1.28 -10.26 3.66
C ILE A 91 0.04 -9.71 4.18
N LEU A 92 0.89 -10.59 4.71
CA LEU A 92 2.21 -10.25 5.20
C LEU A 92 3.29 -10.89 4.34
N ALA A 93 4.25 -10.10 3.90
CA ALA A 93 5.41 -10.58 3.14
C ALA A 93 6.70 -10.28 3.91
N ALA A 94 7.41 -11.32 4.33
CA ALA A 94 8.65 -11.18 5.08
C ALA A 94 9.68 -10.34 4.32
N ILE A 95 10.23 -9.32 4.99
CA ILE A 95 11.33 -8.51 4.47
C ILE A 95 12.61 -9.25 4.81
N LYS A 96 13.16 -9.96 3.82
CA LYS A 96 14.52 -10.53 3.94
C LYS A 96 15.50 -9.37 3.95
N GLU A 97 15.98 -8.98 5.13
CA GLU A 97 17.09 -8.04 5.23
C GLU A 97 18.30 -8.69 4.53
N ALA A 98 18.83 -8.02 3.50
CA ALA A 98 20.08 -8.41 2.89
C ALA A 98 21.15 -8.32 3.98
N LYS A 99 21.70 -9.46 4.37
CA LYS A 99 22.83 -9.52 5.29
C LYS A 99 23.99 -8.70 4.64
N PRO A 100 24.61 -7.75 5.35
CA PRO A 100 25.74 -7.00 4.82
C PRO A 100 26.92 -7.93 4.51
#